data_AF-A0A2G8K431-F1
#
_entry.id   AF-A0A2G8K431-F1
#
_cell.length_a   1.000
_cell.length_b   1.000
_cell.length_c   1.000
_cell.angle_alpha   90.00
_cell.angle_beta   90.00
_cell.angle_gamma   90.00
#
_symmetry.space_group_name_H-M   'P 1'
#
loop_
_entity.id
_entity.type
_entity.pdbx_description
1 polymer ?
#
loop_
_entity_poly.entity_id
_entity_poly.type
_entity_poly.pdbx_seq_one_letter_code
_entity_poly.pdbx_strand_id
1 'polypeptide(L)'
;MAGATFFNYILFNIYVSPLSLGCADSGTGSGGSYYSAASLSYPAVPFASWDFNGPNGNCYSSSGGIDSYQDVNQVRNCNLVGLKDLDTGKAYVRQAIVSFLNELIDIGVAGFRVDACKHMWPGDLDAIFSMLNNLNTAYFPSGSRPFIFQEVIDQGGEPITADEYTPYGRVTEFKYGLKLAEGVRGSNQLKWYSTFGQAWGMLADGSAVVFVDNHDNQRGHGGGGGIINFEESRLYKIANVFMLAYPYGFPRVMSSFNFHGNTDGGPPSDGSGNTDSPVINSDGTCAGDWMCEHRWRQIRNMVGFRNTAYGEQLTNWWDNGNQQIAFGRGNKAFIAINNDGYTLSETLQTGLPSGVYCDIITGDLDSGSCTGSTVSVDNSGYAYFNVINGEDPVVAIHVDAMQGGSSGGDDGDDNGGGDGGSSGGGSDPQPVPSGYQRTVVFVKKQTVNGQDLFIRGGIDHNQRAGCTSDAGSSNCAIPITHNIGGTNGKFNGWKSGDDFLDWYGAESDQSQTAEGTPLVWTTNQAGYSAKVDSDGYGYTSLNTWGDHYWMVDLNMDCDKTENGWFEIKHSSQTAWMGESDRAQGTCGGSVGGTKGFSSGNHFGRCGYINVFEFNSNSFLCCYNDLSLLE
;
A
#
# COMPACT_ATOMS: atom_id res chain seq x y z
N MET A 1 -4.73 -14.23 5.85
CA MET A 1 -5.94 -14.49 5.02
C MET A 1 -5.80 -13.74 3.71
N ALA A 2 -5.59 -14.43 2.58
CA ALA A 2 -5.64 -13.82 1.26
C ALA A 2 -7.12 -13.80 0.80
N GLY A 3 -7.86 -12.76 1.21
CA GLY A 3 -9.14 -12.47 0.59
C GLY A 3 -8.88 -11.97 -0.83
N ALA A 4 -9.41 -12.65 -1.85
CA ALA A 4 -9.47 -12.09 -3.18
C ALA A 4 -10.41 -10.89 -3.13
N THR A 5 -9.83 -9.70 -3.05
CA THR A 5 -10.56 -8.45 -3.09
C THR A 5 -10.94 -8.20 -4.56
N PHE A 6 -12.24 -8.27 -4.88
CA PHE A 6 -12.71 -7.99 -6.23
C PHE A 6 -12.56 -6.50 -6.54
N PHE A 7 -11.63 -6.18 -7.44
CA PHE A 7 -11.51 -4.88 -8.08
C PHE A 7 -12.27 -4.90 -9.40
N ASN A 8 -13.22 -3.99 -9.58
CA ASN A 8 -13.88 -3.85 -10.87
C ASN A 8 -13.14 -2.86 -11.76
N TYR A 9 -13.11 -3.18 -13.05
CA TYR A 9 -12.69 -2.26 -14.09
C TYR A 9 -13.91 -1.41 -14.44
N ILE A 10 -13.83 -0.10 -14.14
CA ILE A 10 -14.89 0.83 -14.53
C ILE A 10 -14.42 1.59 -15.76
N LEU A 11 -15.27 1.58 -16.77
CA LEU A 11 -15.24 2.46 -17.92
C LEU A 11 -16.23 3.61 -17.69
N PHE A 12 -15.72 4.83 -17.59
CA PHE A 12 -16.55 6.04 -17.49
C PHE A 12 -16.93 6.59 -18.88
N ASN A 13 -16.30 6.08 -19.93
CA ASN A 13 -16.71 6.28 -21.32
C ASN A 13 -17.60 5.12 -21.77
N ILE A 14 -18.67 5.41 -22.51
CA ILE A 14 -19.54 4.36 -23.04
C ILE A 14 -18.78 3.64 -24.16
N TYR A 15 -18.27 2.45 -23.84
CA TYR A 15 -17.61 1.57 -24.78
C TYR A 15 -18.65 1.02 -25.77
N VAL A 16 -18.75 1.67 -26.92
CA VAL A 16 -19.21 1.00 -28.15
C VAL A 16 -17.93 0.70 -28.90
N SER A 17 -17.39 -0.51 -28.74
CA SER A 17 -16.09 -0.91 -29.34
C SER A 17 -15.97 -0.39 -30.78
N PRO A 18 -14.95 0.42 -31.11
CA PRO A 18 -14.65 0.79 -32.49
C PRO A 18 -13.70 -0.19 -33.17
N LEU A 19 -13.25 -1.27 -32.49
CA LEU A 19 -12.26 -2.17 -33.05
C LEU A 19 -12.85 -3.54 -33.42
N SER A 20 -12.94 -3.74 -34.74
CA SER A 20 -12.95 -4.99 -35.51
C SER A 20 -14.26 -5.68 -35.94
N LEU A 21 -15.46 -5.14 -35.64
CA LEU A 21 -16.70 -5.56 -36.32
C LEU A 21 -17.54 -4.31 -36.58
N GLY A 22 -17.81 -4.00 -37.86
CA GLY A 22 -18.49 -2.78 -38.28
C GLY A 22 -19.62 -2.36 -37.32
N CYS A 23 -19.43 -1.24 -36.64
CA CYS A 23 -20.44 -0.66 -35.76
C CYS A 23 -21.73 -0.51 -36.57
N ALA A 24 -22.74 -1.27 -36.21
CA ALA A 24 -24.09 -0.82 -36.46
C ALA A 24 -24.27 0.45 -35.62
N ASP A 25 -24.74 1.53 -36.23
CA ASP A 25 -25.11 2.80 -35.60
C ASP A 25 -26.08 2.66 -34.40
N SER A 26 -26.60 1.46 -34.22
CA SER A 26 -27.41 0.98 -33.10
C SER A 26 -27.27 -0.53 -32.92
N GLY A 27 -27.52 -1.02 -31.72
CA GLY A 27 -27.42 -2.44 -31.40
C GLY A 27 -28.07 -2.80 -30.08
N THR A 28 -27.82 -4.02 -29.63
CA THR A 28 -28.23 -4.52 -28.30
C THR A 28 -26.97 -4.89 -27.53
N GLY A 29 -26.81 -4.34 -26.33
CA GLY A 29 -25.69 -4.65 -25.45
C GLY A 29 -25.83 -6.03 -24.79
N SER A 30 -24.78 -6.49 -24.11
CA SER A 30 -24.73 -7.80 -23.44
C SER A 30 -25.80 -7.99 -22.36
N GLY A 31 -26.27 -6.91 -21.74
CA GLY A 31 -27.41 -6.91 -20.80
C GLY A 31 -28.79 -6.88 -21.46
N GLY A 32 -28.88 -7.00 -22.79
CA GLY A 32 -30.14 -6.93 -23.55
C GLY A 32 -30.66 -5.51 -23.83
N SER A 33 -29.95 -4.47 -23.38
CA SER A 33 -30.34 -3.07 -23.56
C SER A 33 -30.06 -2.58 -24.99
N TYR A 34 -31.03 -1.90 -25.59
CA TYR A 34 -30.82 -1.21 -26.87
C TYR A 34 -29.92 0.04 -26.70
N TYR A 35 -29.13 0.36 -27.73
CA TYR A 35 -28.41 1.62 -27.85
C TYR A 35 -28.39 2.12 -29.31
N SER A 36 -28.19 3.42 -29.49
CA SER A 36 -27.83 4.04 -30.77
C SER A 36 -26.72 5.07 -30.60
N ALA A 37 -25.51 4.73 -31.08
CA ALA A 37 -24.36 5.63 -31.03
C ALA A 37 -24.48 6.81 -32.01
N ALA A 38 -25.15 6.62 -33.15
CA ALA A 38 -25.36 7.69 -34.14
C ALA A 38 -26.29 8.79 -33.63
N SER A 39 -27.34 8.42 -32.87
CA SER A 39 -28.26 9.37 -32.25
C SER A 39 -27.92 9.72 -30.80
N LEU A 40 -26.83 9.15 -30.26
CA LEU A 40 -26.41 9.29 -28.86
C LEU A 40 -27.51 8.92 -27.87
N SER A 41 -28.23 7.83 -28.15
CA SER A 41 -29.36 7.36 -27.35
C SER A 41 -29.00 6.06 -26.62
N TYR A 42 -29.00 6.11 -25.29
CA TYR A 42 -28.75 4.97 -24.40
C TYR A 42 -29.88 4.88 -23.37
N PRO A 43 -31.09 4.43 -23.79
CA PRO A 43 -32.32 4.55 -23.01
C PRO A 43 -32.34 3.75 -21.70
N ALA A 44 -31.44 2.77 -21.52
CA ALA A 44 -31.35 2.00 -20.28
C ALA A 44 -30.71 2.78 -19.11
N VAL A 45 -29.79 3.71 -19.41
CA VAL A 45 -29.20 4.66 -18.43
C VAL A 45 -29.87 6.06 -18.56
N PRO A 46 -31.00 6.11 -19.26
CA PRO A 46 -31.41 7.18 -20.17
C PRO A 46 -30.39 8.32 -20.46
N PHE A 47 -29.23 8.01 -21.06
CA PHE A 47 -28.41 9.07 -21.68
C PHE A 47 -28.92 9.45 -23.06
N ALA A 48 -28.87 10.74 -23.37
CA ALA A 48 -29.25 11.33 -24.64
C ALA A 48 -28.15 12.27 -25.16
N SER A 49 -28.33 12.86 -26.35
CA SER A 49 -27.29 13.65 -27.02
C SER A 49 -26.70 14.79 -26.18
N TRP A 50 -27.48 15.42 -25.32
CA TRP A 50 -27.00 16.49 -24.45
C TRP A 50 -26.11 15.97 -23.29
N ASP A 51 -26.00 14.68 -23.05
CA ASP A 51 -25.13 14.12 -22.02
C ASP A 51 -23.69 13.89 -22.50
N PHE A 52 -23.38 14.28 -23.75
CA PHE A 52 -22.08 14.09 -24.40
C PHE A 52 -21.40 15.42 -24.74
N ASN A 53 -20.06 15.45 -24.68
CA ASN A 53 -19.25 16.64 -24.90
C ASN A 53 -19.38 17.22 -26.32
N GLY A 54 -19.45 16.36 -27.33
CA GLY A 54 -19.55 16.76 -28.74
C GLY A 54 -20.77 17.68 -29.04
N PRO A 55 -22.01 17.22 -28.82
CA PRO A 55 -23.20 18.05 -29.03
C PRO A 55 -23.30 19.29 -28.15
N ASN A 56 -22.63 19.29 -26.99
CA ASN A 56 -22.56 20.46 -26.11
C ASN A 56 -21.52 21.51 -26.56
N GLY A 57 -20.74 21.22 -27.61
CA GLY A 57 -19.72 22.12 -28.14
C GLY A 57 -18.42 22.15 -27.35
N ASN A 58 -18.19 21.18 -26.45
CA ASN A 58 -16.97 21.08 -25.65
C ASN A 58 -15.79 20.53 -26.47
N CYS A 59 -16.08 19.67 -27.46
CA CYS A 59 -15.12 19.26 -28.49
C CYS A 59 -15.17 20.20 -29.69
N TYR A 60 -14.05 20.88 -29.97
CA TYR A 60 -13.94 21.78 -31.13
C TYR A 60 -13.19 21.18 -32.31
N SER A 61 -12.67 19.94 -32.19
CA SER A 61 -12.02 19.28 -33.31
C SER A 61 -12.99 19.12 -34.48
N SER A 62 -12.51 19.35 -35.70
CA SER A 62 -13.27 19.12 -36.92
C SER A 62 -13.63 17.65 -37.17
N SER A 63 -12.84 16.71 -36.66
CA SER A 63 -13.14 15.28 -36.76
C SER A 63 -14.14 14.83 -35.67
N GLY A 64 -14.35 15.65 -34.65
CA GLY A 64 -15.06 15.30 -33.43
C GLY A 64 -14.29 14.33 -32.52
N GLY A 65 -13.05 13.99 -32.87
CA GLY A 65 -12.15 13.13 -32.12
C GLY A 65 -10.90 13.87 -31.64
N ILE A 66 -9.99 13.14 -31.01
CA ILE A 66 -8.70 13.68 -30.58
C ILE A 66 -7.76 13.70 -31.78
N ASP A 67 -7.50 14.88 -32.35
CA ASP A 67 -6.54 15.04 -33.45
C ASP A 67 -5.12 15.33 -32.95
N SER A 68 -4.98 15.85 -31.72
CA SER A 68 -3.69 16.14 -31.11
C SER A 68 -3.68 15.84 -29.61
N TYR A 69 -2.77 14.97 -29.19
CA TYR A 69 -2.50 14.71 -27.77
C TYR A 69 -1.73 15.85 -27.07
N GLN A 70 -1.26 16.84 -27.84
CA GLN A 70 -0.67 18.07 -27.30
C GLN A 70 -1.74 19.10 -26.89
N ASP A 71 -3.00 18.79 -27.11
CA ASP A 71 -4.13 19.67 -26.83
C ASP A 71 -4.99 19.07 -25.72
N VAL A 72 -4.81 19.57 -24.49
CA VAL A 72 -5.50 19.07 -23.29
C VAL A 72 -7.02 19.09 -23.44
N ASN A 73 -7.58 20.09 -24.13
CA ASN A 73 -9.02 20.20 -24.30
C ASN A 73 -9.54 19.13 -25.27
N GLN A 74 -8.80 18.84 -26.35
CA GLN A 74 -9.17 17.73 -27.22
C GLN A 74 -9.08 16.40 -26.45
N VAL A 75 -7.99 16.16 -25.74
CA VAL A 75 -7.78 14.89 -25.03
C VAL A 75 -8.89 14.60 -24.01
N ARG A 76 -9.44 15.63 -23.35
CA ARG A 76 -10.47 15.49 -22.30
C ARG A 76 -11.92 15.70 -22.73
N ASN A 77 -12.18 16.24 -23.93
CA ASN A 77 -13.54 16.56 -24.38
C ASN A 77 -13.93 15.93 -25.72
N CYS A 78 -12.98 15.36 -26.48
CA CYS A 78 -13.24 14.80 -27.80
C CYS A 78 -13.21 13.27 -27.79
N ASN A 79 -13.89 12.67 -28.78
CA ASN A 79 -14.05 11.22 -28.87
C ASN A 79 -12.69 10.50 -28.99
N LEU A 80 -12.35 9.67 -28.00
CA LEU A 80 -11.21 8.76 -28.07
C LEU A 80 -11.50 7.63 -29.06
N VAL A 81 -10.76 7.57 -30.17
CA VAL A 81 -10.91 6.56 -31.24
C VAL A 81 -12.36 6.32 -31.71
N GLY A 82 -13.20 7.37 -31.65
CA GLY A 82 -14.61 7.32 -32.06
C GLY A 82 -15.62 6.95 -30.97
N LEU A 83 -15.15 6.62 -29.76
CA LEU A 83 -15.98 6.42 -28.57
C LEU A 83 -16.72 7.71 -28.21
N LYS A 84 -18.02 7.60 -27.87
CA LYS A 84 -18.84 8.77 -27.59
C LYS A 84 -18.55 9.30 -26.19
N ASP A 85 -18.00 10.51 -26.15
CA ASP A 85 -17.43 11.14 -24.96
C ASP A 85 -18.51 11.78 -24.06
N LEU A 86 -18.69 11.25 -22.84
CA LEU A 86 -19.68 11.75 -21.88
C LEU A 86 -19.24 13.08 -21.27
N ASP A 87 -20.17 14.01 -21.09
CA ASP A 87 -19.92 15.30 -20.43
C ASP A 87 -19.98 15.14 -18.90
N THR A 88 -18.86 14.72 -18.32
CA THR A 88 -18.71 14.54 -16.87
C THR A 88 -18.80 15.83 -16.07
N GLY A 89 -18.73 17.00 -16.73
CA GLY A 89 -19.00 18.28 -16.08
C GLY A 89 -20.45 18.38 -15.60
N LYS A 90 -21.38 17.64 -16.22
CA LYS A 90 -22.80 17.64 -15.86
C LYS A 90 -23.06 16.79 -14.62
N ALA A 91 -23.82 17.36 -13.68
CA ALA A 91 -24.23 16.67 -12.45
C ALA A 91 -25.05 15.40 -12.74
N TYR A 92 -25.92 15.42 -13.76
CA TYR A 92 -26.71 14.25 -14.16
C TYR A 92 -25.84 13.07 -14.59
N VAL A 93 -24.82 13.33 -15.43
CA VAL A 93 -23.86 12.32 -15.89
C VAL A 93 -23.09 11.73 -14.71
N ARG A 94 -22.55 12.57 -13.82
CA ARG A 94 -21.85 12.12 -12.60
C ARG A 94 -22.74 11.31 -11.68
N GLN A 95 -24.00 11.69 -11.49
CA GLN A 95 -24.94 10.95 -10.64
C GLN A 95 -25.27 9.56 -11.20
N ALA A 96 -25.47 9.45 -12.52
CA ALA A 96 -25.74 8.18 -13.18
C ALA A 96 -24.55 7.22 -13.02
N ILE A 97 -23.34 7.73 -13.24
CA ILE A 97 -22.09 7.02 -12.98
C ILE A 97 -22.01 6.57 -11.51
N VAL A 98 -22.12 7.50 -10.56
CA VAL A 98 -22.00 7.21 -9.12
C VAL A 98 -23.04 6.20 -8.66
N SER A 99 -24.27 6.24 -9.19
CA SER A 99 -25.30 5.26 -8.87
C SER A 99 -24.83 3.84 -9.21
N PHE A 100 -24.28 3.63 -10.40
CA PHE A 100 -23.73 2.34 -10.81
C PHE A 100 -22.57 1.91 -9.91
N LEU A 101 -21.68 2.83 -9.54
CA LEU A 101 -20.52 2.48 -8.71
C LEU A 101 -20.91 2.15 -7.27
N ASN A 102 -21.90 2.85 -6.74
CA ASN A 102 -22.43 2.57 -5.42
C ASN A 102 -23.17 1.23 -5.39
N GLU A 103 -23.88 0.84 -6.45
CA GLU A 103 -24.44 -0.51 -6.56
C GLU A 103 -23.35 -1.59 -6.52
N LEU A 104 -22.21 -1.36 -7.19
CA LEU A 104 -21.05 -2.26 -7.12
C LEU A 104 -20.44 -2.32 -5.70
N ILE A 105 -20.30 -1.17 -5.05
CA ILE A 105 -19.83 -1.11 -3.64
C ILE A 105 -20.78 -1.89 -2.73
N ASP A 106 -22.09 -1.71 -2.91
CA ASP A 106 -23.12 -2.34 -2.10
C ASP A 106 -23.11 -3.87 -2.21
N ILE A 107 -22.72 -4.44 -3.36
CA ILE A 107 -22.55 -5.90 -3.51
C ILE A 107 -21.19 -6.43 -3.02
N GLY A 108 -20.27 -5.55 -2.59
CA GLY A 108 -18.99 -5.94 -1.97
C GLY A 108 -17.73 -5.67 -2.79
N VAL A 109 -17.82 -4.87 -3.87
CA VAL A 109 -16.64 -4.44 -4.63
C VAL A 109 -15.81 -3.47 -3.78
N ALA A 110 -14.51 -3.70 -3.71
CA ALA A 110 -13.64 -2.99 -2.77
C ALA A 110 -12.98 -1.73 -3.34
N GLY A 111 -13.06 -1.55 -4.65
CA GLY A 111 -12.28 -0.56 -5.34
C GLY A 111 -12.36 -0.71 -6.84
N PHE A 112 -11.75 0.25 -7.52
CA PHE A 112 -11.94 0.44 -8.94
C PHE A 112 -10.65 0.82 -9.67
N ARG A 113 -10.43 0.15 -10.81
CA ARG A 113 -9.56 0.62 -11.88
C ARG A 113 -10.39 1.53 -12.76
N VAL A 114 -10.08 2.82 -12.76
CA VAL A 114 -10.79 3.86 -13.51
C VAL A 114 -10.11 4.01 -14.87
N ASP A 115 -10.78 3.53 -15.92
CA ASP A 115 -10.28 3.54 -17.30
C ASP A 115 -10.08 4.97 -17.85
N ALA A 116 -9.10 5.14 -18.74
CA ALA A 116 -8.95 6.34 -19.56
C ALA A 116 -9.01 7.66 -18.78
N CYS A 117 -8.48 7.71 -17.54
CA CYS A 117 -8.55 8.90 -16.68
C CYS A 117 -7.92 10.13 -17.32
N LYS A 118 -6.88 9.92 -18.14
CA LYS A 118 -6.25 10.97 -18.94
C LYS A 118 -7.26 11.78 -19.78
N HIS A 119 -8.35 11.14 -20.19
CA HIS A 119 -9.41 11.68 -21.03
C HIS A 119 -10.57 12.28 -20.23
N MET A 120 -10.44 12.42 -18.91
CA MET A 120 -11.43 13.08 -18.07
C MET A 120 -10.78 14.25 -17.31
N TRP A 121 -11.57 15.25 -16.94
CA TRP A 121 -11.09 16.33 -16.10
C TRP A 121 -10.87 15.84 -14.67
N PRO A 122 -9.72 16.13 -14.03
CA PRO A 122 -9.46 15.71 -12.66
C PRO A 122 -10.51 16.22 -11.66
N GLY A 123 -11.04 17.43 -11.87
CA GLY A 123 -12.11 17.97 -11.01
C GLY A 123 -13.45 17.23 -11.15
N ASP A 124 -13.73 16.62 -12.31
CA ASP A 124 -14.93 15.80 -12.47
C ASP A 124 -14.76 14.43 -11.81
N LEU A 125 -13.56 13.84 -11.91
CA LEU A 125 -13.18 12.62 -11.21
C LEU A 125 -13.25 12.79 -9.69
N ASP A 126 -12.71 13.89 -9.16
CA ASP A 126 -12.80 14.24 -7.73
C ASP A 126 -14.26 14.28 -7.25
N ALA A 127 -15.12 14.93 -8.03
CA ALA A 127 -16.53 15.01 -7.70
C ALA A 127 -17.22 13.62 -7.73
N ILE A 128 -16.87 12.76 -8.67
CA ILE A 128 -17.38 11.38 -8.73
C ILE A 128 -16.92 10.59 -7.51
N PHE A 129 -15.60 10.57 -7.22
CA PHE A 129 -15.03 9.77 -6.14
C PHE A 129 -15.48 10.23 -4.76
N SER A 130 -15.67 11.54 -4.58
CA SER A 130 -16.19 12.13 -3.34
C SER A 130 -17.64 11.72 -3.04
N MET A 131 -18.43 11.35 -4.05
CA MET A 131 -19.81 10.90 -3.89
C MET A 131 -19.95 9.37 -3.70
N LEU A 132 -18.86 8.61 -3.80
CA LEU A 132 -18.92 7.16 -3.58
C LEU A 132 -19.27 6.84 -2.13
N ASN A 133 -19.99 5.73 -1.93
CA ASN A 133 -20.28 5.17 -0.62
C ASN A 133 -18.99 4.65 0.05
N ASN A 134 -19.07 4.45 1.36
CA ASN A 134 -18.11 3.60 2.05
C ASN A 134 -18.37 2.13 1.67
N LEU A 135 -17.33 1.31 1.78
CA LEU A 135 -17.37 -0.10 1.43
C LEU A 135 -18.37 -0.89 2.29
N ASN A 136 -18.90 -1.96 1.70
CA ASN A 136 -19.87 -2.83 2.36
C ASN A 136 -19.27 -3.46 3.65
N THR A 137 -19.91 -3.16 4.77
CA THR A 137 -19.47 -3.59 6.12
C THR A 137 -19.58 -5.10 6.38
N ALA A 138 -20.20 -5.86 5.48
CA ALA A 138 -20.17 -7.32 5.52
C ALA A 138 -18.77 -7.89 5.24
N TYR A 139 -17.93 -7.14 4.51
CA TYR A 139 -16.61 -7.59 4.07
C TYR A 139 -15.48 -6.66 4.53
N PHE A 140 -15.78 -5.38 4.78
CA PHE A 140 -14.80 -4.35 5.09
C PHE A 140 -15.10 -3.65 6.42
N PRO A 141 -14.09 -3.09 7.11
CA PRO A 141 -14.33 -2.26 8.28
C PRO A 141 -15.28 -1.08 7.98
N SER A 142 -16.06 -0.68 8.99
CA SER A 142 -16.92 0.51 8.88
C SER A 142 -16.08 1.74 8.57
N GLY A 143 -16.53 2.53 7.58
CA GLY A 143 -15.84 3.74 7.15
C GLY A 143 -14.74 3.52 6.11
N SER A 144 -14.44 2.28 5.71
CA SER A 144 -13.49 2.01 4.63
C SER A 144 -13.95 2.66 3.32
N ARG A 145 -13.05 3.36 2.64
CA ARG A 145 -13.29 3.95 1.31
C ARG A 145 -12.88 2.96 0.22
N PRO A 146 -13.53 3.00 -0.97
CA PRO A 146 -13.08 2.22 -2.11
C PRO A 146 -11.64 2.57 -2.49
N PHE A 147 -10.83 1.56 -2.80
CA PHE A 147 -9.48 1.79 -3.33
C PHE A 147 -9.56 2.18 -4.80
N ILE A 148 -9.09 3.39 -5.12
CA ILE A 148 -9.14 3.93 -6.48
C ILE A 148 -7.74 3.93 -7.08
N PHE A 149 -7.63 3.38 -8.29
CA PHE A 149 -6.48 3.66 -9.14
C PHE A 149 -6.88 3.99 -10.56
N GLN A 150 -6.13 4.90 -11.16
CA GLN A 150 -6.50 5.64 -12.35
C GLN A 150 -5.56 5.27 -13.49
N GLU A 151 -6.12 4.91 -14.63
CA GLU A 151 -5.31 4.74 -15.83
C GLU A 151 -4.99 6.08 -16.48
N VAL A 152 -3.73 6.46 -16.39
CA VAL A 152 -3.17 7.62 -17.09
C VAL A 152 -1.91 7.16 -17.80
N ILE A 153 -1.97 7.08 -19.13
CA ILE A 153 -0.79 6.75 -19.93
C ILE A 153 0.10 7.99 -20.00
N ASP A 154 1.08 8.07 -19.10
CA ASP A 154 2.13 9.08 -19.08
C ASP A 154 3.50 8.41 -19.23
N GLN A 155 4.03 8.46 -20.45
CA GLN A 155 5.39 8.03 -20.78
C GLN A 155 6.31 9.25 -21.05
N GLY A 156 5.85 10.46 -20.71
CA GLY A 156 6.50 11.74 -21.02
C GLY A 156 6.18 12.29 -22.43
N GLY A 157 6.50 13.57 -22.64
CA GLY A 157 6.38 14.22 -23.96
C GLY A 157 4.98 14.76 -24.31
N GLU A 158 4.01 14.64 -23.41
CA GLU A 158 2.65 15.18 -23.54
C GLU A 158 2.34 16.14 -22.38
N PRO A 159 1.38 17.08 -22.56
CA PRO A 159 1.10 18.12 -21.57
C PRO A 159 0.32 17.61 -20.35
N ILE A 160 -0.38 16.48 -20.46
CA ILE A 160 -1.12 15.87 -19.35
C ILE A 160 -0.19 14.88 -18.65
N THR A 161 0.02 15.08 -17.35
CA THR A 161 0.90 14.23 -16.55
C THR A 161 0.13 13.36 -15.55
N ALA A 162 0.73 12.26 -15.12
CA ALA A 162 0.14 11.39 -14.11
C ALA A 162 -0.01 12.07 -12.74
N ASP A 163 0.87 13.02 -12.40
CA ASP A 163 0.82 13.77 -11.13
C ASP A 163 -0.50 14.53 -10.92
N GLU A 164 -1.15 15.00 -11.99
CA GLU A 164 -2.45 15.66 -11.95
C GLU A 164 -3.56 14.81 -11.29
N TYR A 165 -3.37 13.48 -11.25
CA TYR A 165 -4.38 12.52 -10.80
C TYR A 165 -4.05 11.90 -9.42
N THR A 166 -2.80 12.06 -8.94
CA THR A 166 -2.36 11.48 -7.66
C THR A 166 -3.13 11.95 -6.42
N PRO A 167 -3.73 13.16 -6.35
CA PRO A 167 -4.56 13.54 -5.21
C PRO A 167 -5.84 12.72 -5.06
N TYR A 168 -6.28 12.03 -6.11
CA TYR A 168 -7.60 11.36 -6.17
C TYR A 168 -7.52 9.83 -6.08
N GLY A 169 -6.31 9.28 -5.94
CA GLY A 169 -6.04 7.85 -5.89
C GLY A 169 -4.69 7.53 -6.50
N ARG A 170 -4.34 6.24 -6.52
CA ARG A 170 -3.11 5.81 -7.19
C ARG A 170 -3.24 5.93 -8.70
N VAL A 171 -2.12 5.97 -9.41
CA VAL A 171 -2.07 6.12 -10.87
C VAL A 171 -1.18 5.02 -11.47
N THR A 172 -1.57 4.49 -12.62
CA THR A 172 -0.78 3.51 -13.37
C THR A 172 0.57 4.11 -13.82
N GLU A 173 1.68 3.57 -13.34
CA GLU A 173 3.02 4.03 -13.69
C GLU A 173 3.53 3.31 -14.97
N PHE A 174 3.18 3.84 -16.13
CA PHE A 174 3.53 3.25 -17.44
C PHE A 174 5.02 3.26 -17.74
N LYS A 175 5.83 4.10 -17.08
CA LYS A 175 7.29 4.08 -17.25
C LYS A 175 7.91 2.86 -16.58
N TYR A 176 7.26 2.27 -15.57
CA TYR A 176 7.80 1.15 -14.80
C TYR A 176 8.17 -0.04 -15.69
N GLY A 177 7.20 -0.58 -16.43
CA GLY A 177 7.40 -1.74 -17.30
C GLY A 177 8.42 -1.48 -18.42
N LEU A 178 8.41 -0.28 -19.01
CA LEU A 178 9.37 0.13 -20.04
C LEU A 178 10.80 0.16 -19.50
N LYS A 179 11.02 0.86 -18.38
CA LYS A 179 12.35 0.96 -17.79
C LYS A 179 12.83 -0.38 -17.26
N LEU A 180 11.93 -1.23 -16.74
CA LEU A 180 12.32 -2.58 -16.34
C LEU A 180 12.73 -3.44 -17.54
N ALA A 181 12.01 -3.31 -18.65
CA ALA A 181 12.35 -4.00 -19.89
C ALA A 181 13.74 -3.59 -20.43
N GLU A 182 14.13 -2.32 -20.31
CA GLU A 182 15.47 -1.87 -20.69
C GLU A 182 16.58 -2.68 -19.98
N GLY A 183 16.43 -2.91 -18.68
CA GLY A 183 17.40 -3.64 -17.86
C GLY A 183 17.40 -5.14 -18.15
N VAL A 184 16.21 -5.74 -18.23
CA VAL A 184 16.06 -7.18 -18.46
C VAL A 184 16.43 -7.58 -19.89
N ARG A 185 16.21 -6.71 -20.89
CA ARG A 185 16.67 -6.91 -22.28
C ARG A 185 18.14 -6.53 -22.48
N GLY A 186 18.75 -5.84 -21.52
CA GLY A 186 20.17 -5.46 -21.54
C GLY A 186 20.50 -4.19 -22.34
N SER A 187 19.50 -3.37 -22.70
CA SER A 187 19.75 -2.02 -23.22
C SER A 187 20.12 -1.03 -22.11
N ASN A 188 19.83 -1.38 -20.86
CA ASN A 188 20.39 -0.78 -19.66
C ASN A 188 20.98 -1.87 -18.74
N GLN A 189 21.87 -1.50 -17.83
CA GLN A 189 22.52 -2.44 -16.93
C GLN A 189 21.77 -2.56 -15.60
N LEU A 190 21.50 -3.78 -15.13
CA LEU A 190 20.78 -4.04 -13.87
C LEU A 190 21.49 -3.45 -12.64
N LYS A 191 22.81 -3.27 -12.66
CA LYS A 191 23.54 -2.59 -11.56
C LYS A 191 22.99 -1.21 -11.19
N TRP A 192 22.35 -0.51 -12.13
CA TRP A 192 21.82 0.83 -11.88
C TRP A 192 20.50 0.82 -11.10
N TYR A 193 19.87 -0.35 -10.96
CA TYR A 193 18.51 -0.49 -10.42
C TYR A 193 18.45 -0.41 -8.89
N SER A 194 19.56 -0.12 -8.21
CA SER A 194 19.60 0.16 -6.77
C SER A 194 18.71 1.34 -6.36
N THR A 195 18.42 2.25 -7.30
CA THR A 195 17.55 3.43 -7.11
C THR A 195 16.30 3.41 -7.99
N PHE A 196 15.92 2.25 -8.52
CA PHE A 196 14.78 2.11 -9.44
C PHE A 196 13.47 2.64 -8.82
N GLY A 197 12.66 3.37 -9.59
CA GLY A 197 11.43 4.00 -9.09
C GLY A 197 11.49 5.52 -9.22
N GLN A 198 11.11 6.25 -8.16
CA GLN A 198 10.92 7.71 -8.20
C GLN A 198 12.15 8.48 -8.72
N ALA A 199 13.37 8.06 -8.37
CA ALA A 199 14.61 8.71 -8.83
C ALA A 199 14.80 8.66 -10.36
N TRP A 200 14.03 7.82 -11.05
CA TRP A 200 14.05 7.65 -12.50
C TRP A 200 12.94 8.45 -13.21
N GLY A 201 12.30 9.39 -12.51
CA GLY A 201 11.21 10.23 -13.04
C GLY A 201 9.86 9.52 -13.08
N MET A 202 9.70 8.51 -12.23
CA MET A 202 8.42 7.85 -11.95
C MET A 202 7.71 8.55 -10.78
N LEU A 203 6.44 8.25 -10.59
CA LEU A 203 5.60 8.73 -9.49
C LEU A 203 6.20 8.41 -8.11
N ALA A 204 5.71 9.10 -7.08
CA ALA A 204 5.99 8.70 -5.70
C ALA A 204 5.48 7.28 -5.41
N ASP A 205 6.20 6.55 -4.56
CA ASP A 205 5.91 5.15 -4.21
C ASP A 205 4.45 4.90 -3.79
N GLY A 206 3.96 5.70 -2.85
CA GLY A 206 2.57 5.66 -2.36
C GLY A 206 1.51 6.04 -3.40
N SER A 207 1.89 6.61 -4.54
CA SER A 207 0.99 7.05 -5.59
C SER A 207 0.94 6.11 -6.80
N ALA A 208 1.87 5.16 -6.90
CA ALA A 208 2.02 4.33 -8.11
C ALA A 208 1.28 2.98 -7.99
N VAL A 209 0.63 2.58 -9.09
CA VAL A 209 0.35 1.17 -9.40
C VAL A 209 1.33 0.73 -10.49
N VAL A 210 2.14 -0.27 -10.20
CA VAL A 210 3.22 -0.74 -11.08
C VAL A 210 2.88 -2.09 -11.67
N PHE A 211 3.34 -2.34 -12.90
CA PHE A 211 3.10 -3.57 -13.63
C PHE A 211 4.19 -3.74 -14.69
N VAL A 212 4.51 -5.00 -15.00
CA VAL A 212 5.42 -5.33 -16.12
C VAL A 212 4.73 -5.07 -17.45
N ASP A 213 3.48 -5.51 -17.55
CA ASP A 213 2.60 -5.36 -18.70
C ASP A 213 1.13 -5.19 -18.25
N ASN A 214 0.25 -4.89 -19.19
CA ASN A 214 -1.19 -4.85 -18.99
C ASN A 214 -1.91 -5.39 -20.23
N HIS A 215 -3.25 -5.40 -20.16
CA HIS A 215 -4.10 -5.85 -21.26
C HIS A 215 -3.95 -5.09 -22.58
N ASP A 216 -3.44 -3.85 -22.58
CA ASP A 216 -3.25 -3.04 -23.80
C ASP A 216 -1.85 -3.25 -24.37
N ASN A 217 -0.83 -2.97 -23.57
CA ASN A 217 0.55 -2.87 -24.04
C ASN A 217 1.16 -4.23 -24.40
N GLN A 218 0.66 -5.33 -23.81
CA GLN A 218 1.03 -6.70 -24.22
C GLN A 218 0.57 -7.03 -25.65
N ARG A 219 -0.36 -6.23 -26.20
CA ARG A 219 -0.98 -6.39 -27.52
C ARG A 219 -0.64 -5.21 -28.44
N GLY A 220 0.25 -4.32 -28.04
CA GLY A 220 0.63 -3.13 -28.81
C GLY A 220 -0.37 -1.96 -28.77
N HIS A 221 -1.40 -2.03 -27.92
CA HIS A 221 -2.35 -0.92 -27.71
C HIS A 221 -1.86 -0.01 -26.58
N GLY A 222 -2.48 1.18 -26.42
CA GLY A 222 -2.36 2.02 -25.22
C GLY A 222 -0.92 2.26 -24.70
N GLY A 223 -0.08 2.96 -25.48
CA GLY A 223 1.34 3.15 -25.11
C GLY A 223 2.18 1.88 -25.28
N GLY A 224 1.75 0.98 -26.16
CA GLY A 224 2.39 -0.30 -26.44
C GLY A 224 3.74 -0.21 -27.17
N GLY A 225 4.49 -1.30 -27.10
CA GLY A 225 5.86 -1.41 -27.60
C GLY A 225 6.91 -1.36 -26.48
N GLY A 226 7.99 -2.13 -26.63
CA GLY A 226 9.15 -2.10 -25.72
C GLY A 226 8.97 -2.79 -24.35
N ILE A 227 7.75 -3.21 -23.99
CA ILE A 227 7.48 -3.98 -22.75
C ILE A 227 7.91 -5.45 -22.88
N ILE A 228 7.86 -6.19 -21.77
CA ILE A 228 8.02 -7.65 -21.72
C ILE A 228 6.66 -8.25 -21.36
N ASN A 229 6.24 -9.34 -22.02
CA ASN A 229 4.97 -10.03 -21.72
C ASN A 229 5.18 -11.55 -21.66
N PHE A 230 4.09 -12.31 -21.48
CA PHE A 230 4.13 -13.78 -21.35
C PHE A 230 4.73 -14.52 -22.55
N GLU A 231 4.77 -13.92 -23.75
CA GLU A 231 5.38 -14.53 -24.94
C GLU A 231 6.90 -14.71 -24.77
N GLU A 232 7.50 -13.98 -23.82
CA GLU A 232 8.92 -14.03 -23.48
C GLU A 232 9.13 -14.58 -22.05
N SER A 233 8.58 -15.77 -21.77
CA SER A 233 8.57 -16.47 -20.46
C SER A 233 9.77 -16.17 -19.55
N ARG A 234 11.00 -16.42 -20.02
CA ARG A 234 12.22 -16.19 -19.24
C ARG A 234 12.36 -14.74 -18.78
N LEU A 235 12.22 -13.78 -19.70
CA LEU A 235 12.36 -12.35 -19.37
C LEU A 235 11.19 -11.89 -18.50
N TYR A 236 9.98 -12.39 -18.78
CA TYR A 236 8.78 -12.04 -18.04
C TYR A 236 8.84 -12.46 -16.57
N LYS A 237 9.39 -13.65 -16.31
CA LYS A 237 9.67 -14.11 -14.94
C LYS A 237 10.67 -13.22 -14.25
N ILE A 238 11.82 -12.91 -14.87
CA ILE A 238 12.83 -12.00 -14.28
C ILE A 238 12.19 -10.63 -13.93
N ALA A 239 11.39 -10.06 -14.84
CA ALA A 239 10.74 -8.78 -14.62
C ALA A 239 9.72 -8.85 -13.45
N ASN A 240 8.86 -9.88 -13.41
CA ASN A 240 7.87 -10.00 -12.33
C ASN A 240 8.51 -10.30 -10.98
N VAL A 241 9.54 -11.15 -10.90
CA VAL A 241 10.22 -11.42 -9.63
C VAL A 241 10.97 -10.19 -9.12
N PHE A 242 11.59 -9.40 -10.01
CA PHE A 242 12.17 -8.11 -9.63
C PHE A 242 11.08 -7.16 -9.10
N MET A 243 9.96 -7.03 -9.81
CA MET A 243 8.85 -6.16 -9.41
C MET A 243 8.28 -6.53 -8.03
N LEU A 244 8.13 -7.82 -7.77
CA LEU A 244 7.60 -8.31 -6.49
C LEU A 244 8.62 -8.15 -5.35
N ALA A 245 9.92 -8.33 -5.62
CA ALA A 245 10.98 -8.17 -4.61
C ALA A 245 11.27 -6.70 -4.25
N TYR A 246 11.24 -5.80 -5.23
CA TYR A 246 11.66 -4.41 -5.07
C TYR A 246 10.59 -3.56 -4.35
N PRO A 247 10.95 -2.73 -3.36
CA PRO A 247 10.00 -1.93 -2.55
C PRO A 247 9.55 -0.66 -3.29
N TYR A 248 8.81 -0.82 -4.39
CA TYR A 248 8.24 0.31 -5.11
C TYR A 248 6.86 -0.02 -5.70
N GLY A 249 5.93 0.92 -5.55
CA GLY A 249 4.55 0.91 -6.02
C GLY A 249 3.68 -0.18 -5.43
N PHE A 250 2.40 -0.12 -5.78
CA PHE A 250 1.45 -1.21 -5.60
C PHE A 250 1.52 -2.13 -6.84
N PRO A 251 2.06 -3.36 -6.74
CA PRO A 251 2.27 -4.19 -7.91
C PRO A 251 0.98 -4.85 -8.38
N ARG A 252 0.81 -4.93 -9.69
CA ARG A 252 -0.24 -5.71 -10.35
C ARG A 252 0.41 -6.68 -11.32
N VAL A 253 0.16 -7.98 -11.10
CA VAL A 253 0.55 -9.06 -12.01
C VAL A 253 -0.57 -9.26 -13.02
N MET A 254 -0.25 -9.26 -14.31
CA MET A 254 -1.20 -9.56 -15.37
C MET A 254 -1.53 -11.06 -15.40
N SER A 255 -2.77 -11.41 -15.75
CA SER A 255 -3.17 -12.78 -16.02
C SER A 255 -3.87 -12.82 -17.37
N SER A 256 -3.23 -13.45 -18.34
CA SER A 256 -3.56 -13.33 -19.75
C SER A 256 -4.16 -14.62 -20.32
N PHE A 257 -4.59 -14.50 -21.56
CA PHE A 257 -4.82 -15.62 -22.46
C PHE A 257 -3.96 -15.45 -23.71
N ASN A 258 -3.64 -16.55 -24.39
CA ASN A 258 -2.92 -16.52 -25.63
C ASN A 258 -3.85 -16.04 -26.75
N PHE A 259 -3.50 -14.89 -27.35
CA PHE A 259 -4.24 -14.31 -28.47
C PHE A 259 -3.65 -14.68 -29.83
N HIS A 260 -2.63 -15.55 -29.86
CA HIS A 260 -2.01 -16.12 -31.07
C HIS A 260 -1.61 -15.05 -32.11
N GLY A 261 -1.10 -13.91 -31.64
CA GLY A 261 -0.73 -12.76 -32.46
C GLY A 261 -1.90 -11.92 -33.00
N ASN A 262 -3.16 -12.31 -32.74
CA ASN A 262 -4.32 -11.47 -33.06
C ASN A 262 -4.57 -10.47 -31.92
N THR A 263 -4.07 -9.25 -32.06
CA THR A 263 -4.17 -8.20 -31.03
C THR A 263 -5.61 -7.77 -30.75
N ASP A 264 -6.56 -8.03 -31.65
CA ASP A 264 -8.00 -7.79 -31.45
C ASP A 264 -8.78 -9.05 -31.03
N GLY A 265 -8.10 -10.20 -30.89
CA GLY A 265 -8.73 -11.47 -30.54
C GLY A 265 -9.32 -11.49 -29.13
N GLY A 266 -10.58 -11.89 -29.00
CA GLY A 266 -11.22 -12.13 -27.70
C GLY A 266 -10.61 -13.31 -26.93
N PRO A 267 -11.05 -13.55 -25.68
CA PRO A 267 -10.59 -14.68 -24.88
C PRO A 267 -11.02 -16.03 -25.49
N PRO A 268 -10.47 -17.16 -25.00
CA PRO A 268 -10.98 -18.49 -25.31
C PRO A 268 -12.51 -18.55 -25.16
N SER A 269 -13.21 -19.06 -26.17
CA SER A 269 -14.66 -18.99 -26.25
C SER A 269 -15.29 -20.18 -26.97
N ASP A 270 -16.56 -20.42 -26.65
CA ASP A 270 -17.39 -21.46 -27.27
C ASP A 270 -17.91 -21.08 -28.67
N GLY A 271 -17.48 -19.94 -29.21
CA GLY A 271 -17.94 -19.39 -30.49
C GLY A 271 -19.36 -18.80 -30.48
N SER A 272 -20.08 -18.87 -29.35
CA SER A 272 -21.42 -18.29 -29.14
C SER A 272 -21.39 -17.01 -28.32
N GLY A 273 -20.19 -16.47 -28.07
CA GLY A 273 -19.98 -15.26 -27.27
C GLY A 273 -19.79 -15.52 -25.78
N ASN A 274 -19.74 -16.78 -25.33
CA ASN A 274 -19.39 -17.12 -23.95
C ASN A 274 -17.88 -17.37 -23.82
N THR A 275 -17.29 -16.96 -22.71
CA THR A 275 -15.88 -17.22 -22.40
C THR A 275 -15.73 -18.58 -21.73
N ASP A 276 -14.78 -19.38 -22.22
CA ASP A 276 -14.45 -20.68 -21.63
C ASP A 276 -13.73 -20.53 -20.29
N SER A 277 -14.08 -21.36 -19.30
CA SER A 277 -13.38 -21.35 -18.02
C SER A 277 -11.94 -21.90 -18.14
N PRO A 278 -10.98 -21.36 -17.36
CA PRO A 278 -9.62 -21.92 -17.31
C PRO A 278 -9.58 -23.37 -16.85
N VAL A 279 -8.77 -24.19 -17.52
CA VAL A 279 -8.46 -25.56 -17.11
C VAL A 279 -7.19 -25.56 -16.27
N ILE A 280 -7.26 -26.09 -15.05
CA ILE A 280 -6.14 -26.11 -14.10
C ILE A 280 -5.49 -27.50 -14.08
N ASN A 281 -4.19 -27.55 -14.33
CA ASN A 281 -3.36 -28.75 -14.25
C ASN A 281 -3.11 -29.18 -12.80
N SER A 282 -2.66 -30.42 -12.59
CA SER A 282 -2.34 -30.94 -11.26
C SER A 282 -1.20 -30.21 -10.55
N ASP A 283 -0.31 -29.56 -11.31
CA ASP A 283 0.76 -28.72 -10.78
C ASP A 283 0.32 -27.28 -10.47
N GLY A 284 -0.98 -26.98 -10.65
CA GLY A 284 -1.58 -25.68 -10.37
C GLY A 284 -1.49 -24.68 -11.52
N THR A 285 -0.76 -24.97 -12.60
CA THR A 285 -0.69 -24.14 -13.80
C THR A 285 -1.96 -24.24 -14.64
N CYS A 286 -2.16 -23.33 -15.59
CA CYS A 286 -3.27 -23.42 -16.54
C CYS A 286 -2.87 -24.22 -17.79
N ALA A 287 -3.88 -24.81 -18.44
CA ALA A 287 -3.76 -25.50 -19.72
C ALA A 287 -4.49 -24.73 -20.84
N GLY A 288 -4.19 -25.13 -22.08
CA GLY A 288 -4.78 -24.53 -23.27
C GLY A 288 -4.30 -23.11 -23.47
N ASP A 289 -5.22 -22.22 -23.82
CA ASP A 289 -4.93 -20.82 -24.15
C ASP A 289 -5.00 -19.88 -22.94
N TRP A 290 -5.21 -20.38 -21.72
CA TRP A 290 -5.11 -19.58 -20.51
C TRP A 290 -3.68 -19.57 -19.98
N MET A 291 -3.04 -18.40 -19.90
CA MET A 291 -1.63 -18.28 -19.51
C MET A 291 -1.44 -18.37 -18.00
N CYS A 292 -2.33 -17.71 -17.24
CA CYS A 292 -2.37 -17.74 -15.78
C CYS A 292 -1.01 -17.51 -15.12
N GLU A 293 -0.35 -16.41 -15.48
CA GLU A 293 0.98 -16.04 -15.02
C GLU A 293 1.02 -15.93 -13.49
N HIS A 294 -0.09 -15.48 -12.88
CA HIS A 294 -0.28 -15.48 -11.42
C HIS A 294 -0.17 -16.87 -10.75
N ARG A 295 -0.24 -17.97 -11.51
CA ARG A 295 -0.11 -19.36 -11.03
C ARG A 295 1.28 -19.94 -11.29
N TRP A 296 2.13 -19.27 -12.06
CA TRP A 296 3.50 -19.72 -12.28
C TRP A 296 4.23 -19.67 -10.94
N ARG A 297 4.90 -20.77 -10.56
CA ARG A 297 5.53 -20.92 -9.23
C ARG A 297 6.38 -19.72 -8.86
N GLN A 298 7.22 -19.28 -9.79
CA GLN A 298 8.14 -18.16 -9.65
C GLN A 298 7.41 -16.86 -9.30
N ILE A 299 6.21 -16.63 -9.86
CA ILE A 299 5.41 -15.43 -9.61
C ILE A 299 4.59 -15.59 -8.33
N ARG A 300 3.86 -16.70 -8.15
CA ARG A 300 3.03 -16.92 -6.94
C ARG A 300 3.86 -16.91 -5.66
N ASN A 301 5.06 -17.50 -5.69
CA ASN A 301 5.92 -17.54 -4.50
C ASN A 301 6.54 -16.17 -4.21
N MET A 302 6.83 -15.38 -5.25
CA MET A 302 7.30 -14.01 -5.06
C MET A 302 6.22 -13.05 -4.53
N VAL A 303 4.93 -13.39 -4.67
CA VAL A 303 3.88 -12.71 -3.90
C VAL A 303 4.04 -13.01 -2.40
N GLY A 304 4.33 -14.27 -2.04
CA GLY A 304 4.70 -14.66 -0.68
C GLY A 304 5.91 -13.89 -0.16
N PHE A 305 7.00 -13.87 -0.94
CA PHE A 305 8.21 -13.08 -0.64
C PHE A 305 7.86 -11.61 -0.35
N ARG A 306 7.04 -10.97 -1.21
CA ARG A 306 6.68 -9.56 -1.04
C ARG A 306 5.88 -9.34 0.24
N ASN A 307 4.96 -10.23 0.56
CA ASN A 307 4.17 -10.15 1.78
C ASN A 307 5.06 -10.30 3.02
N THR A 308 5.96 -11.29 3.05
CA THR A 308 6.94 -11.45 4.14
C THR A 308 7.83 -10.22 4.29
N ALA A 309 8.26 -9.63 3.17
CA ALA A 309 9.13 -8.45 3.13
C ALA A 309 8.36 -7.11 3.21
N TYR A 310 7.06 -7.10 3.52
CA TYR A 310 6.29 -5.86 3.55
C TYR A 310 6.84 -4.89 4.62
N GLY A 311 6.90 -3.59 4.28
CA GLY A 311 7.47 -2.54 5.13
C GLY A 311 9.00 -2.46 5.16
N GLU A 312 9.72 -3.48 4.68
CA GLU A 312 11.18 -3.51 4.77
C GLU A 312 11.87 -2.65 3.71
N GLN A 313 12.96 -1.97 4.05
CA GLN A 313 13.76 -1.22 3.08
C GLN A 313 14.68 -2.13 2.26
N LEU A 314 15.21 -1.60 1.15
CA LEU A 314 16.25 -2.25 0.38
C LEU A 314 17.55 -2.30 1.21
N THR A 315 18.08 -3.49 1.45
CA THR A 315 19.32 -3.71 2.21
C THR A 315 20.31 -4.52 1.38
N ASN A 316 21.59 -4.51 1.78
CA ASN A 316 22.62 -5.39 1.23
C ASN A 316 22.69 -5.47 -0.30
N TRP A 317 22.51 -4.34 -0.99
CA TRP A 317 22.64 -4.29 -2.44
C TRP A 317 24.04 -4.73 -2.88
N TRP A 318 24.09 -5.64 -3.84
CA TRP A 318 25.28 -6.11 -4.50
C TRP A 318 25.04 -6.15 -6.02
N ASP A 319 26.06 -5.82 -6.79
CA ASP A 319 26.09 -6.02 -8.23
C ASP A 319 27.50 -6.35 -8.70
N ASN A 320 27.60 -7.02 -9.86
CA ASN A 320 28.88 -7.34 -10.49
C ASN A 320 29.40 -6.25 -11.44
N GLY A 321 28.83 -5.04 -11.41
CA GLY A 321 29.11 -4.00 -12.39
C GLY A 321 28.43 -4.19 -13.76
N ASN A 322 27.53 -5.18 -13.91
CA ASN A 322 26.78 -5.46 -15.14
C ASN A 322 25.33 -5.97 -14.89
N GLN A 323 25.03 -7.24 -15.23
CA GLN A 323 23.68 -7.83 -15.28
C GLN A 323 23.41 -8.84 -14.15
N GLN A 324 24.29 -8.92 -13.15
CA GLN A 324 24.04 -9.68 -11.92
C GLN A 324 23.82 -8.71 -10.78
N ILE A 325 22.72 -8.90 -10.05
CA ILE A 325 22.37 -8.11 -8.88
C ILE A 325 21.86 -9.01 -7.77
N ALA A 326 22.00 -8.56 -6.54
CA ALA A 326 21.38 -9.18 -5.38
C ALA A 326 21.04 -8.12 -4.34
N PHE A 327 20.00 -8.34 -3.55
CA PHE A 327 19.64 -7.43 -2.47
C PHE A 327 18.74 -8.11 -1.45
N GLY A 328 18.77 -7.57 -0.24
CA GLY A 328 17.89 -7.91 0.86
C GLY A 328 16.69 -6.97 0.98
N ARG A 329 15.71 -7.42 1.75
CA ARG A 329 14.61 -6.63 2.29
C ARG A 329 14.62 -6.77 3.80
N GLY A 330 15.31 -5.83 4.46
CA GLY A 330 15.60 -5.90 5.89
C GLY A 330 16.34 -7.19 6.23
N ASN A 331 15.86 -7.88 7.27
CA ASN A 331 16.29 -9.21 7.68
C ASN A 331 15.27 -10.31 7.33
N LYS A 332 14.31 -10.01 6.44
CA LYS A 332 13.18 -10.90 6.15
C LYS A 332 13.29 -11.66 4.84
N ALA A 333 13.90 -11.07 3.81
CA ALA A 333 13.99 -11.70 2.51
C ALA A 333 15.25 -11.28 1.73
N PHE A 334 15.73 -12.16 0.84
CA PHE A 334 16.90 -11.90 -0.02
C PHE A 334 16.73 -12.54 -1.40
N ILE A 335 17.17 -11.84 -2.44
CA ILE A 335 17.09 -12.28 -3.84
C ILE A 335 18.41 -12.05 -4.55
N ALA A 336 18.79 -12.98 -5.44
CA ALA A 336 19.88 -12.87 -6.39
C ALA A 336 19.38 -13.15 -7.81
N ILE A 337 19.65 -12.25 -8.75
CA ILE A 337 19.22 -12.32 -10.16
C ILE A 337 20.48 -12.36 -11.03
N ASN A 338 20.53 -13.34 -11.93
CA ASN A 338 21.58 -13.45 -12.94
C ASN A 338 21.03 -13.25 -14.35
N ASN A 339 21.32 -12.11 -14.97
CA ASN A 339 20.99 -11.88 -16.38
C ASN A 339 22.23 -11.74 -17.25
N ASP A 340 23.39 -12.19 -16.77
CA ASP A 340 24.66 -12.25 -17.51
C ASP A 340 24.82 -13.57 -18.28
N GLY A 341 25.73 -13.61 -19.25
CA GLY A 341 26.03 -14.81 -20.05
C GLY A 341 26.76 -15.94 -19.31
N TYR A 342 27.03 -15.78 -18.01
CA TYR A 342 27.78 -16.72 -17.18
C TYR A 342 27.17 -16.83 -15.77
N THR A 343 27.53 -17.87 -15.02
CA THR A 343 26.99 -18.16 -13.68
C THR A 343 27.39 -17.09 -12.66
N LEU A 344 26.45 -16.68 -11.81
CA LEU A 344 26.73 -15.92 -10.59
C LEU A 344 27.20 -16.93 -9.52
N SER A 345 28.43 -16.78 -9.01
CA SER A 345 29.04 -17.70 -8.04
C SER A 345 29.69 -16.91 -6.90
N GLU A 346 28.88 -16.39 -5.98
CA GLU A 346 29.32 -15.40 -4.98
C GLU A 346 28.83 -15.71 -3.57
N THR A 347 29.59 -15.30 -2.56
CA THR A 347 29.17 -15.33 -1.14
C THR A 347 28.69 -13.94 -0.76
N LEU A 348 27.40 -13.79 -0.47
CA LEU A 348 26.73 -12.51 -0.29
C LEU A 348 26.18 -12.38 1.13
N GLN A 349 26.26 -11.16 1.68
CA GLN A 349 25.62 -10.82 2.96
C GLN A 349 24.12 -10.70 2.71
N THR A 350 23.33 -11.56 3.34
CA THR A 350 21.88 -11.62 3.11
C THR A 350 21.07 -10.77 4.09
N GLY A 351 21.62 -10.51 5.28
CA GLY A 351 20.88 -9.93 6.40
C GLY A 351 19.91 -10.91 7.08
N LEU A 352 19.75 -12.14 6.56
CA LEU A 352 18.85 -13.13 7.13
C LEU A 352 19.47 -13.83 8.35
N PRO A 353 18.64 -14.33 9.28
CA PRO A 353 19.07 -15.24 10.33
C PRO A 353 19.74 -16.50 9.77
N SER A 354 20.65 -17.10 10.55
CA SER A 354 21.29 -18.35 10.13
C SER A 354 20.29 -19.50 10.03
N GLY A 355 20.42 -20.29 8.97
CA GLY A 355 19.38 -21.25 8.63
C GLY A 355 19.56 -21.90 7.27
N VAL A 356 18.71 -22.88 6.98
CA VAL A 356 18.57 -23.47 5.65
C VAL A 356 17.23 -23.04 5.10
N TYR A 357 17.25 -22.36 3.96
CA TYR A 357 16.08 -21.78 3.33
C TYR A 357 15.78 -22.49 2.01
N CYS A 358 14.50 -22.65 1.69
CA CYS A 358 14.09 -23.10 0.36
C CYS A 358 14.28 -21.98 -0.64
N ASP A 359 14.91 -22.29 -1.78
CA ASP A 359 14.85 -21.42 -2.94
C ASP A 359 13.44 -21.49 -3.54
N ILE A 360 12.66 -20.44 -3.31
CA ILE A 360 11.25 -20.38 -3.66
C ILE A 360 11.00 -20.24 -5.17
N ILE A 361 12.07 -20.02 -5.96
CA ILE A 361 11.99 -20.02 -7.42
C ILE A 361 11.96 -21.45 -7.95
N THR A 362 12.85 -22.32 -7.44
CA THR A 362 12.96 -23.71 -7.90
C THR A 362 11.99 -24.67 -7.22
N GLY A 363 11.44 -24.32 -6.05
CA GLY A 363 10.46 -25.16 -5.35
C GLY A 363 9.62 -24.43 -4.30
N ASP A 364 8.97 -25.22 -3.46
CA ASP A 364 8.12 -24.80 -2.36
C ASP A 364 8.67 -25.36 -1.03
N LEU A 365 8.34 -24.71 0.08
CA LEU A 365 8.43 -25.32 1.40
C LEU A 365 7.17 -26.17 1.61
N ASP A 366 7.32 -27.48 1.61
CA ASP A 366 6.26 -28.45 1.86
C ASP A 366 6.60 -29.29 3.08
N SER A 367 5.72 -29.27 4.08
CA SER A 367 5.85 -30.07 5.30
C SER A 367 7.23 -29.94 5.97
N GLY A 368 7.76 -28.71 6.00
CA GLY A 368 9.07 -28.38 6.60
C GLY A 368 10.29 -28.71 5.74
N SER A 369 10.11 -29.22 4.51
CA SER A 369 11.16 -29.60 3.57
C SER A 369 11.04 -28.86 2.25
N CYS A 370 12.16 -28.67 1.54
CA CYS A 370 12.15 -27.97 0.25
C CYS A 370 11.93 -28.97 -0.87
N THR A 371 10.98 -28.70 -1.76
CA THR A 371 10.79 -29.49 -2.98
C THR A 371 11.80 -29.13 -4.07
N GLY A 372 12.44 -27.96 -3.95
CA GLY A 372 13.49 -27.44 -4.82
C GLY A 372 14.85 -27.36 -4.13
N SER A 373 15.67 -26.42 -4.59
CA SER A 373 17.02 -26.21 -4.04
C SER A 373 16.97 -25.52 -2.67
N THR A 374 18.08 -25.55 -1.95
CA THR A 374 18.23 -24.89 -0.65
C THR A 374 19.39 -23.91 -0.65
N VAL A 375 19.32 -22.89 0.20
CA VAL A 375 20.42 -21.95 0.49
C VAL A 375 20.70 -21.98 1.98
N SER A 376 21.96 -22.17 2.36
CA SER A 376 22.39 -22.11 3.76
C SER A 376 22.96 -20.73 4.08
N VAL A 377 22.37 -20.06 5.06
CA VAL A 377 22.84 -18.78 5.63
C VAL A 377 23.63 -19.10 6.91
N ASP A 378 24.86 -18.61 7.00
CA ASP A 378 25.72 -18.81 8.16
C ASP A 378 25.38 -17.86 9.32
N ASN A 379 26.04 -18.05 10.47
CA ASN A 379 25.85 -17.23 11.67
C ASN A 379 26.23 -15.75 11.52
N SER A 380 26.90 -15.39 10.42
CA SER A 380 27.24 -14.00 10.09
C SER A 380 26.30 -13.41 9.04
N GLY A 381 25.23 -14.14 8.66
CA GLY A 381 24.25 -13.72 7.65
C GLY A 381 24.70 -13.93 6.21
N TYR A 382 25.84 -14.57 5.95
CA TYR A 382 26.34 -14.80 4.60
C TYR A 382 25.82 -16.11 4.02
N ALA A 383 25.57 -16.13 2.70
CA ALA A 383 25.23 -17.33 1.96
C ALA A 383 25.93 -17.37 0.59
N TYR A 384 26.25 -18.58 0.14
CA TYR A 384 26.80 -18.81 -1.21
C TYR A 384 25.67 -18.99 -2.22
N PHE A 385 25.67 -18.18 -3.27
CA PHE A 385 24.73 -18.24 -4.37
C PHE A 385 25.42 -18.74 -5.64
N ASN A 386 24.84 -19.77 -6.25
CA ASN A 386 25.25 -20.31 -7.55
C ASN A 386 24.08 -20.25 -8.54
N VAL A 387 23.88 -19.10 -9.16
CA VAL A 387 22.73 -18.83 -10.04
C VAL A 387 23.16 -18.98 -11.49
N ILE A 388 22.74 -20.06 -12.15
CA ILE A 388 23.05 -20.30 -13.57
C ILE A 388 22.19 -19.42 -14.48
N ASN A 389 22.72 -19.03 -15.63
CA ASN A 389 21.92 -18.39 -16.66
C ASN A 389 21.08 -19.45 -17.41
N GLY A 390 19.93 -19.79 -16.85
CA GLY A 390 18.96 -20.72 -17.40
C GLY A 390 17.58 -20.09 -17.64
N GLU A 391 16.55 -20.94 -17.59
CA GLU A 391 15.14 -20.54 -17.75
C GLU A 391 14.61 -19.71 -16.56
N ASP A 392 15.13 -19.97 -15.36
CA ASP A 392 14.81 -19.26 -14.12
C ASP A 392 16.11 -18.81 -13.44
N PRO A 393 16.79 -17.77 -13.94
CA PRO A 393 18.13 -17.43 -13.47
C PRO A 393 18.07 -16.53 -12.24
N VAL A 394 17.32 -16.97 -11.23
CA VAL A 394 17.03 -16.25 -9.99
C VAL A 394 17.02 -17.23 -8.83
N VAL A 395 17.53 -16.81 -7.69
CA VAL A 395 17.36 -17.50 -6.40
C VAL A 395 16.75 -16.50 -5.43
N ALA A 396 15.69 -16.90 -4.73
CA ALA A 396 15.04 -16.06 -3.73
C ALA A 396 14.74 -16.88 -2.47
N ILE A 397 14.96 -16.27 -1.31
CA ILE A 397 14.76 -16.88 0.02
C ILE A 397 14.14 -15.85 0.98
N HIS A 398 13.34 -16.31 1.93
CA HIS A 398 12.74 -15.47 2.97
C HIS A 398 12.47 -16.27 4.25
N VAL A 399 12.24 -15.57 5.37
CA VAL A 399 12.10 -16.17 6.72
C VAL A 399 11.00 -17.23 6.80
N ASP A 400 9.86 -17.02 6.15
CA ASP A 400 8.77 -18.02 6.13
C ASP A 400 9.07 -19.26 5.27
N ALA A 401 10.18 -19.29 4.53
CA ALA A 401 10.66 -20.42 3.74
C ALA A 401 11.86 -21.15 4.38
N MET A 402 12.12 -20.92 5.67
CA MET A 402 13.18 -21.59 6.43
C MET A 402 12.77 -23.03 6.81
N GLN A 403 13.64 -24.01 6.53
CA GLN A 403 13.44 -25.39 6.94
C GLN A 403 13.43 -25.54 8.46
N GLY A 404 12.52 -26.36 8.97
CA GLY A 404 12.42 -26.64 10.41
C GLY A 404 11.93 -25.46 11.27
N GLY A 405 11.64 -24.29 10.67
CA GLY A 405 10.83 -23.26 11.30
C GLY A 405 9.38 -23.73 11.35
N SER A 406 8.76 -23.72 12.52
CA SER A 406 7.34 -24.04 12.65
C SER A 406 6.55 -23.11 11.73
N SER A 407 5.97 -23.69 10.68
CA SER A 407 4.85 -23.10 9.96
C SER A 407 3.73 -22.94 10.97
N GLY A 408 3.61 -21.75 11.57
CA GLY A 408 2.54 -21.42 12.50
C GLY A 408 1.21 -21.26 11.78
N GLY A 409 0.63 -22.38 11.33
CA GLY A 409 -0.80 -22.56 11.43
C GLY A 409 -1.09 -23.24 12.77
N ASP A 410 -1.88 -22.59 13.62
CA ASP A 410 -2.79 -23.15 14.64
C ASP A 410 -3.20 -22.00 15.60
N ASP A 411 -4.47 -21.73 15.88
CA ASP A 411 -5.42 -22.56 16.65
C ASP A 411 -4.84 -23.04 17.99
N GLY A 412 -5.10 -22.26 19.06
CA GLY A 412 -5.39 -22.81 20.39
C GLY A 412 -4.23 -23.18 21.33
N ASP A 413 -4.25 -22.49 22.47
CA ASP A 413 -3.94 -22.95 23.84
C ASP A 413 -2.48 -23.02 24.36
N ASP A 414 -2.17 -22.01 25.19
CA ASP A 414 -1.55 -22.03 26.53
C ASP A 414 -0.77 -23.28 26.99
N ASN A 415 0.52 -23.10 27.36
CA ASN A 415 0.96 -22.75 28.73
C ASN A 415 2.49 -22.84 28.93
N GLY A 416 3.07 -21.76 29.46
CA GLY A 416 3.95 -21.80 30.65
C GLY A 416 5.43 -22.22 30.56
N GLY A 417 6.33 -21.21 30.63
CA GLY A 417 7.30 -21.13 31.74
C GLY A 417 8.82 -21.17 31.43
N GLY A 418 9.51 -20.06 31.71
CA GLY A 418 10.69 -20.09 32.60
C GLY A 418 12.10 -19.77 32.05
N ASP A 419 12.41 -18.47 31.99
CA ASP A 419 13.61 -17.77 32.54
C ASP A 419 15.06 -18.03 32.05
N GLY A 420 15.73 -16.94 31.63
CA GLY A 420 17.03 -16.53 32.19
C GLY A 420 18.26 -16.47 31.26
N GLY A 421 18.70 -15.25 30.86
CA GLY A 421 20.09 -15.05 30.40
C GLY A 421 20.40 -13.79 29.56
N SER A 422 20.71 -12.68 30.22
CA SER A 422 21.14 -11.38 29.70
C SER A 422 22.50 -11.37 28.97
N SER A 423 22.62 -10.59 27.88
CA SER A 423 23.78 -9.70 27.62
C SER A 423 23.49 -8.77 26.44
N GLY A 424 23.80 -7.47 26.59
CA GLY A 424 23.34 -6.41 25.71
C GLY A 424 24.22 -6.10 24.50
N GLY A 425 23.74 -5.15 23.69
CA GLY A 425 24.52 -4.50 22.64
C GLY A 425 23.74 -4.20 21.37
N GLY A 426 23.16 -3.00 21.27
CA GLY A 426 22.73 -2.35 20.01
C GLY A 426 21.43 -2.88 19.41
N SER A 427 20.30 -2.27 19.76
CA SER A 427 18.98 -2.70 19.27
C SER A 427 18.61 -2.09 17.92
N ASP A 428 18.69 -2.93 16.88
CA ASP A 428 17.74 -2.99 15.76
C ASP A 428 16.28 -3.04 16.30
N PRO A 429 15.23 -2.58 15.58
CA PRO A 429 13.87 -2.60 16.09
C PRO A 429 13.44 -4.05 16.39
N GLN A 430 13.11 -4.32 17.64
CA GLN A 430 12.57 -5.62 18.05
C GLN A 430 11.24 -5.89 17.31
N PRO A 431 10.97 -7.13 16.87
CA PRO A 431 9.64 -7.49 16.39
C PRO A 431 8.61 -7.16 17.49
N VAL A 432 7.59 -6.40 17.11
CA VAL A 432 6.53 -5.95 18.04
C VAL A 432 5.88 -7.19 18.67
N PRO A 433 5.94 -7.37 20.01
CA PRO A 433 5.39 -8.56 20.66
C PRO A 433 3.89 -8.70 20.41
N SER A 434 3.37 -9.94 20.45
CA SER A 434 1.92 -10.20 20.38
C SER A 434 1.17 -9.38 21.45
N GLY A 435 0.04 -8.79 21.08
CA GLY A 435 -0.73 -7.86 21.94
C GLY A 435 -0.43 -6.38 21.69
N TYR A 436 0.70 -6.04 21.09
CA TYR A 436 1.05 -4.64 20.81
C TYR A 436 0.46 -4.13 19.49
N GLN A 437 -0.10 -2.93 19.50
CA GLN A 437 -0.54 -2.22 18.30
C GLN A 437 0.04 -0.81 18.25
N ARG A 438 0.36 -0.34 17.03
CA ARG A 438 0.81 1.03 16.80
C ARG A 438 -0.29 2.00 17.23
N THR A 439 0.04 2.93 18.10
CA THR A 439 -0.86 3.91 18.71
C THR A 439 -0.19 5.27 18.65
N VAL A 440 -0.84 6.22 17.97
CA VAL A 440 -0.31 7.58 17.80
C VAL A 440 -1.15 8.53 18.62
N VAL A 441 -0.51 9.42 19.36
CA VAL A 441 -1.18 10.44 20.18
C VAL A 441 -0.73 11.83 19.72
N PHE A 442 -1.70 12.64 19.30
CA PHE A 442 -1.54 14.05 19.03
C PHE A 442 -2.17 14.90 20.15
N VAL A 443 -1.46 15.96 20.53
CA VAL A 443 -1.91 16.93 21.53
C VAL A 443 -1.72 18.32 20.97
N LYS A 444 -2.84 18.99 20.70
CA LYS A 444 -2.81 20.39 20.28
C LYS A 444 -2.48 21.27 21.48
N LYS A 445 -1.31 21.91 21.45
CA LYS A 445 -0.90 22.93 22.41
C LYS A 445 0.09 23.87 21.77
N GLN A 446 -0.31 25.13 21.61
CA GLN A 446 0.61 26.16 21.17
C GLN A 446 1.69 26.37 22.24
N THR A 447 2.93 26.08 21.86
CA THR A 447 4.12 26.17 22.69
C THR A 447 5.02 27.30 22.24
N VAL A 448 5.83 27.80 23.16
CA VAL A 448 6.92 28.74 22.85
C VAL A 448 8.23 27.97 22.66
N ASN A 449 9.21 28.59 22.00
CA ASN A 449 10.53 27.98 21.81
C ASN A 449 11.15 27.62 23.17
N GLY A 450 11.61 26.38 23.31
CA GLY A 450 12.15 25.83 24.55
C GLY A 450 11.12 25.20 25.51
N GLN A 451 9.82 25.21 25.17
CA GLN A 451 8.80 24.49 25.91
C GLN A 451 8.57 23.10 25.30
N ASP A 452 8.63 22.07 26.14
CA ASP A 452 8.39 20.68 25.77
C ASP A 452 7.09 20.14 26.39
N LEU A 453 6.59 19.04 25.83
CA LEU A 453 5.36 18.41 26.24
C LEU A 453 5.57 16.93 26.52
N PHE A 454 4.94 16.45 27.59
CA PHE A 454 4.93 15.06 27.99
C PHE A 454 3.49 14.62 28.24
N ILE A 455 3.27 13.30 28.16
CA ILE A 455 2.05 12.67 28.66
C ILE A 455 2.41 11.70 29.78
N ARG A 456 1.46 11.55 30.69
CA ARG A 456 1.40 10.45 31.66
C ARG A 456 0.07 9.75 31.47
N GLY A 457 0.02 8.45 31.66
CA GLY A 457 -1.19 7.71 31.34
C GLY A 457 -1.20 6.29 31.86
N GLY A 458 -2.10 5.48 31.31
CA GLY A 458 -2.32 4.11 31.74
C GLY A 458 -3.79 3.90 32.08
N ILE A 459 -4.09 3.12 33.12
CA ILE A 459 -5.45 2.93 33.66
C ILE A 459 -5.55 3.62 35.02
N ASP A 460 -6.62 4.35 35.27
CA ASP A 460 -6.79 5.05 36.55
C ASP A 460 -6.89 4.08 37.74
N HIS A 461 -6.32 4.52 38.87
CA HIS A 461 -6.23 3.71 40.10
C HIS A 461 -7.57 3.37 40.74
N ASN A 462 -8.64 4.09 40.38
CA ASN A 462 -9.99 3.77 40.82
C ASN A 462 -10.66 2.70 39.94
N GLN A 463 -10.05 2.35 38.80
CA GLN A 463 -10.64 1.48 37.79
C GLN A 463 -10.01 0.09 37.81
N ARG A 464 -8.70 0.02 38.07
CA ARG A 464 -7.95 -1.23 38.11
C ARG A 464 -7.23 -1.42 39.43
N ALA A 465 -7.39 -2.60 40.02
CA ALA A 465 -6.70 -2.96 41.25
C ALA A 465 -5.23 -3.34 40.97
N GLY A 466 -4.36 -3.14 41.96
CA GLY A 466 -2.94 -3.47 41.85
C GLY A 466 -2.08 -2.42 41.13
N CYS A 467 -2.54 -1.17 41.07
CA CYS A 467 -1.64 -0.07 40.69
C CYS A 467 -0.61 0.15 41.81
N THR A 468 0.67 0.16 41.46
CA THR A 468 1.79 0.50 42.33
C THR A 468 2.48 1.74 41.79
N SER A 469 3.30 2.42 42.60
CA SER A 469 4.06 3.61 42.16
C SER A 469 5.28 3.30 41.28
N ASP A 470 5.45 2.04 40.90
CA ASP A 470 6.57 1.53 40.12
C ASP A 470 5.99 0.95 38.82
N ALA A 471 6.34 1.53 37.67
CA ALA A 471 5.70 1.23 36.40
C ALA A 471 5.79 -0.27 36.04
N GLY A 472 6.97 -0.88 36.22
CA GLY A 472 7.21 -2.28 35.91
C GLY A 472 6.40 -3.28 36.75
N SER A 473 5.93 -2.90 37.93
CA SER A 473 5.09 -3.74 38.80
C SER A 473 3.62 -3.31 38.86
N SER A 474 3.25 -2.21 38.22
CA SER A 474 1.91 -1.64 38.30
C SER A 474 0.99 -2.25 37.25
N ASN A 475 -0.14 -2.84 37.66
CA ASN A 475 -1.17 -3.33 36.73
C ASN A 475 -1.82 -2.23 35.86
N CYS A 476 -1.54 -0.98 36.20
CA CYS A 476 -2.15 0.21 35.63
C CYS A 476 -1.22 0.94 34.67
N ALA A 477 0.05 0.53 34.62
CA ALA A 477 1.00 0.95 33.60
C ALA A 477 0.79 0.07 32.35
N ILE A 478 0.94 0.67 31.18
CA ILE A 478 0.78 -0.04 29.89
C ILE A 478 2.15 -0.10 29.22
N PRO A 479 2.70 -1.29 28.94
CA PRO A 479 3.96 -1.42 28.20
C PRO A 479 3.91 -0.73 26.84
N ILE A 480 4.97 0.01 26.51
CA ILE A 480 5.12 0.74 25.25
C ILE A 480 6.53 0.60 24.68
N THR A 481 6.68 0.84 23.36
CA THR A 481 7.97 1.13 22.72
C THR A 481 7.80 2.30 21.76
N HIS A 482 8.85 3.10 21.56
CA HIS A 482 8.79 4.31 20.73
C HIS A 482 9.18 4.06 19.27
N ASN A 483 8.37 4.57 18.34
CA ASN A 483 8.63 4.50 16.90
C ASN A 483 9.36 5.73 16.35
N ILE A 484 9.28 6.89 17.02
CA ILE A 484 9.90 8.13 16.53
C ILE A 484 11.42 8.07 16.68
N GLY A 485 12.14 8.11 15.56
CA GLY A 485 13.60 8.17 15.49
C GLY A 485 14.16 9.58 15.26
N GLY A 486 15.32 9.65 14.61
CA GLY A 486 15.90 10.91 14.12
C GLY A 486 16.98 11.54 14.99
N THR A 487 17.43 12.74 14.61
CA THR A 487 18.61 13.42 15.17
C THR A 487 18.35 14.27 16.43
N ASN A 488 17.10 14.40 16.88
CA ASN A 488 16.74 15.15 18.09
C ASN A 488 17.27 14.47 19.37
N GLY A 489 18.50 14.82 19.76
CA GLY A 489 19.16 14.26 20.94
C GLY A 489 18.42 14.51 22.26
N LYS A 490 17.61 15.58 22.35
CA LYS A 490 16.83 15.90 23.55
C LYS A 490 15.68 14.91 23.73
N PHE A 491 14.88 14.71 22.67
CA PHE A 491 13.83 13.70 22.64
C PHE A 491 14.38 12.28 22.82
N ASN A 492 15.45 11.93 22.11
CA ASN A 492 16.08 10.62 22.22
C ASN A 492 16.61 10.33 23.64
N GLY A 493 17.12 11.35 24.34
CA GLY A 493 17.54 11.22 25.73
C GLY A 493 16.37 11.03 26.71
N TRP A 494 15.18 11.55 26.40
CA TRP A 494 13.99 11.37 27.24
C TRP A 494 13.24 10.08 26.98
N LYS A 495 13.15 9.62 25.72
CA LYS A 495 12.45 8.36 25.42
C LYS A 495 13.27 7.13 25.82
N SER A 496 14.58 7.27 25.98
CA SER A 496 15.44 6.16 26.42
C SER A 496 15.03 5.74 27.83
N GLY A 497 14.62 4.49 28.01
CA GLY A 497 14.11 3.96 29.27
C GLY A 497 12.67 4.37 29.60
N ASP A 498 11.91 4.86 28.62
CA ASP A 498 10.45 5.07 28.70
C ASP A 498 9.76 3.82 28.14
N ASP A 499 9.56 2.82 29.01
CA ASP A 499 9.09 1.48 28.67
C ASP A 499 7.58 1.31 28.95
N PHE A 500 6.97 2.24 29.69
CA PHE A 500 5.56 2.21 30.06
C PHE A 500 4.88 3.57 29.91
N LEU A 501 3.63 3.56 29.46
CA LEU A 501 2.73 4.67 29.70
C LEU A 501 2.18 4.54 31.13
N ASP A 502 2.64 5.40 32.03
CA ASP A 502 2.32 5.36 33.47
C ASP A 502 1.98 6.75 34.07
N TRP A 503 1.46 6.75 35.30
CA TRP A 503 1.01 7.96 36.02
C TRP A 503 2.10 8.64 36.87
N TYR A 504 3.23 7.97 37.11
CA TYR A 504 4.21 8.30 38.14
C TYR A 504 5.37 9.14 37.60
N GLY A 505 5.57 9.18 36.28
CA GLY A 505 6.46 10.12 35.62
C GLY A 505 7.69 9.44 35.08
N ALA A 506 8.88 10.01 35.34
CA ALA A 506 10.09 9.41 34.81
C ALA A 506 10.39 8.05 35.43
N GLU A 507 10.64 7.05 34.59
CA GLU A 507 11.03 5.71 35.03
C GLU A 507 12.47 5.65 35.53
N SER A 508 12.85 4.57 36.23
CA SER A 508 14.17 4.45 36.86
C SER A 508 15.33 4.51 35.88
N ASP A 509 15.13 3.98 34.67
CA ASP A 509 16.11 3.96 33.58
C ASP A 509 15.89 5.10 32.58
N GLN A 510 14.87 5.93 32.80
CA GLN A 510 14.61 7.15 32.04
C GLN A 510 15.41 8.33 32.57
N SER A 511 15.66 9.32 31.69
CA SER A 511 16.22 10.60 32.10
C SER A 511 15.37 11.27 33.19
N GLN A 512 15.97 11.61 34.33
CA GLN A 512 15.29 12.32 35.44
C GLN A 512 14.78 13.72 35.07
N THR A 513 15.13 14.23 33.89
CA THR A 513 14.60 15.49 33.35
C THR A 513 13.34 15.29 32.49
N ALA A 514 12.99 14.04 32.17
CA ALA A 514 11.70 13.70 31.60
C ALA A 514 10.61 13.83 32.66
N GLU A 515 9.38 14.10 32.23
CA GLU A 515 8.22 14.12 33.13
C GLU A 515 7.25 12.97 32.86
N GLY A 516 7.64 11.97 32.08
CA GLY A 516 6.81 10.87 31.56
C GLY A 516 7.16 10.63 30.09
N THR A 517 6.21 10.10 29.31
CA THR A 517 6.38 9.85 27.89
C THR A 517 6.53 11.15 27.09
N PRO A 518 7.66 11.40 26.41
CA PRO A 518 7.91 12.66 25.69
C PRO A 518 7.16 12.74 24.36
N LEU A 519 6.77 13.96 23.96
CA LEU A 519 6.19 14.25 22.64
C LEU A 519 7.13 15.14 21.82
N VAL A 520 7.02 15.06 20.49
CA VAL A 520 7.73 15.93 19.53
C VAL A 520 6.79 16.96 18.92
N TRP A 521 7.29 18.15 18.63
CA TRP A 521 6.51 19.17 17.92
C TRP A 521 6.33 18.78 16.45
N THR A 522 5.11 18.91 15.91
CA THR A 522 4.86 18.63 14.49
C THR A 522 4.07 19.72 13.76
N THR A 523 4.11 19.66 12.43
CA THR A 523 3.35 20.51 11.50
C THR A 523 2.83 19.71 10.31
N ASN A 524 1.76 20.19 9.66
CA ASN A 524 1.26 19.67 8.39
C ASN A 524 1.87 20.34 7.16
N GLN A 525 2.83 21.25 7.35
CA GLN A 525 3.49 21.98 6.26
C GLN A 525 4.57 21.12 5.59
N ALA A 526 4.27 20.53 4.44
CA ALA A 526 5.20 19.66 3.70
C ALA A 526 6.55 20.32 3.33
N GLY A 527 6.58 21.66 3.25
CA GLY A 527 7.80 22.44 3.00
C GLY A 527 8.63 22.75 4.25
N TYR A 528 8.23 22.30 5.44
CA TYR A 528 9.02 22.50 6.66
C TYR A 528 10.34 21.73 6.58
N SER A 529 11.44 22.37 6.97
CA SER A 529 12.78 21.85 6.71
C SER A 529 13.15 20.59 7.51
N ALA A 530 12.55 20.42 8.70
CA ALA A 530 12.74 19.24 9.54
C ALA A 530 11.57 18.28 9.39
N LYS A 531 11.81 16.96 9.46
CA LYS A 531 10.76 15.94 9.43
C LYS A 531 10.83 15.07 10.67
N VAL A 532 9.67 14.58 11.12
CA VAL A 532 9.61 13.70 12.30
C VAL A 532 10.49 12.46 12.11
N ASP A 533 10.46 11.83 10.93
CA ASP A 533 11.17 10.59 10.67
C ASP A 533 12.71 10.75 10.61
N SER A 534 13.22 11.89 10.14
CA SER A 534 14.66 12.15 10.02
C SER A 534 15.25 12.94 11.18
N ASP A 535 14.50 13.91 11.69
CA ASP A 535 14.98 14.92 12.63
C ASP A 535 14.38 14.77 14.02
N GLY A 536 13.31 13.98 14.19
CA GLY A 536 12.62 13.82 15.47
C GLY A 536 11.81 15.05 15.89
N TYR A 537 11.35 15.86 14.91
CA TYR A 537 10.37 16.94 15.00
C TYR A 537 10.05 17.49 13.59
N GLY A 538 8.97 18.27 13.44
CA GLY A 538 8.68 19.00 12.20
C GLY A 538 7.57 18.36 11.37
N TYR A 539 7.74 18.31 10.05
CA TYR A 539 6.70 17.79 9.17
C TYR A 539 6.48 16.29 9.35
N THR A 540 5.22 15.87 9.40
CA THR A 540 4.80 14.48 9.25
C THR A 540 3.47 14.45 8.49
N SER A 541 3.28 13.47 7.61
CA SER A 541 2.03 13.24 6.88
C SER A 541 0.87 12.89 7.82
N LEU A 542 1.16 12.38 9.02
CA LEU A 542 0.14 12.02 10.02
C LEU A 542 -0.54 13.24 10.66
N ASN A 543 0.13 14.40 10.67
CA ASN A 543 -0.46 15.64 11.15
C ASN A 543 -1.24 16.31 10.01
N THR A 544 -2.56 16.32 10.11
CA THR A 544 -3.45 16.99 9.14
C THR A 544 -4.03 18.31 9.67
N TRP A 545 -3.77 18.64 10.93
CA TRP A 545 -4.51 19.68 11.66
C TRP A 545 -3.79 21.02 11.81
N GLY A 546 -2.50 21.10 11.44
CA GLY A 546 -1.73 22.34 11.44
C GLY A 546 -0.54 22.33 12.41
N ASP A 547 -0.02 23.51 12.71
CA ASP A 547 1.11 23.66 13.62
C ASP A 547 0.73 23.35 15.09
N HIS A 548 1.72 22.96 15.89
CA HIS A 548 1.60 22.76 17.34
C HIS A 548 0.71 21.59 17.77
N TYR A 549 0.55 20.60 16.90
CA TYR A 549 0.09 19.27 17.30
C TYR A 549 1.31 18.45 17.69
N TRP A 550 1.52 18.34 19.00
CA TRP A 550 2.62 17.55 19.55
C TRP A 550 2.29 16.07 19.43
N MET A 551 3.24 15.23 19.05
CA MET A 551 3.01 13.84 18.68
C MET A 551 3.89 12.88 19.48
N VAL A 552 3.35 11.72 19.80
CA VAL A 552 4.14 10.51 20.10
C VAL A 552 3.59 9.34 19.28
N ASP A 553 4.48 8.45 18.83
CA ASP A 553 4.15 7.24 18.06
C ASP A 553 4.73 6.04 18.80
N LEU A 554 3.85 5.16 19.25
CA LEU A 554 4.16 4.07 20.17
C LEU A 554 3.69 2.74 19.57
N ASN A 555 4.39 1.64 19.84
CA ASN A 555 3.74 0.33 19.90
C ASN A 555 3.28 0.14 21.35
N MET A 556 1.99 -0.05 21.56
CA MET A 556 1.38 -0.15 22.89
C MET A 556 0.74 -1.52 23.07
N ASP A 557 1.01 -2.18 24.20
CA ASP A 557 0.38 -3.46 24.56
C ASP A 557 -1.11 -3.26 24.84
N CYS A 558 -1.94 -3.53 23.83
CA CYS A 558 -3.38 -3.34 23.92
C CYS A 558 -4.05 -4.33 24.87
N ASP A 559 -3.43 -5.47 25.18
CA ASP A 559 -3.97 -6.44 26.15
C ASP A 559 -3.91 -5.89 27.59
N LYS A 560 -3.08 -4.87 27.82
CA LYS A 560 -3.01 -4.13 29.10
C LYS A 560 -3.94 -2.93 29.15
N THR A 561 -4.73 -2.68 28.12
CA THR A 561 -5.76 -1.62 28.14
C THR A 561 -7.04 -2.12 28.80
N GLU A 562 -8.04 -1.25 28.96
CA GLU A 562 -9.38 -1.63 29.43
C GLU A 562 -10.36 -1.65 28.26
N ASN A 563 -10.58 -2.82 27.67
CA ASN A 563 -11.37 -2.99 26.44
C ASN A 563 -10.88 -2.10 25.28
N GLY A 564 -9.56 -1.97 25.11
CA GLY A 564 -8.94 -1.12 24.09
C GLY A 564 -8.75 0.34 24.51
N TRP A 565 -9.22 0.74 25.70
CA TRP A 565 -9.11 2.12 26.19
C TRP A 565 -7.96 2.31 27.17
N PHE A 566 -7.23 3.40 27.00
CA PHE A 566 -6.25 3.90 27.96
C PHE A 566 -6.55 5.35 28.30
N GLU A 567 -5.90 5.88 29.33
CA GLU A 567 -6.08 7.24 29.79
C GLU A 567 -4.77 8.00 29.74
N ILE A 568 -4.84 9.32 29.54
CA ILE A 568 -3.69 10.23 29.62
C ILE A 568 -4.03 11.56 30.31
N LYS A 569 -3.00 12.21 30.84
CA LYS A 569 -2.97 13.65 31.13
C LYS A 569 -1.71 14.26 30.55
N HIS A 570 -1.81 15.52 30.20
CA HIS A 570 -0.70 16.27 29.64
C HIS A 570 0.10 16.98 30.74
N SER A 571 1.43 16.94 30.68
CA SER A 571 2.31 17.75 31.53
C SER A 571 3.31 18.56 30.70
N SER A 572 3.74 19.71 31.24
CA SER A 572 4.82 20.50 30.65
C SER A 572 5.77 20.96 31.74
N GLN A 573 7.07 21.07 31.42
CA GLN A 573 8.15 21.34 32.37
C GLN A 573 7.98 22.58 33.26
N THR A 574 7.07 23.50 32.90
CA THR A 574 6.80 24.73 33.64
C THR A 574 5.57 24.66 34.56
N ALA A 575 4.80 23.56 34.55
CA ALA A 575 3.63 23.37 35.42
C ALA A 575 3.31 21.87 35.61
N TRP A 576 3.57 21.38 36.81
CA TRP A 576 3.19 20.04 37.26
C TRP A 576 1.66 19.86 37.13
N MET A 577 1.21 18.84 36.38
CA MET A 577 -0.20 18.48 36.18
C MET A 577 -1.15 19.67 35.91
N GLY A 578 -0.76 20.59 35.02
CA GLY A 578 -1.50 21.82 34.72
C GLY A 578 -2.86 21.65 34.02
N GLU A 579 -3.34 20.42 33.82
CA GLU A 579 -4.62 20.14 33.19
C GLU A 579 -5.69 19.76 34.22
N SER A 580 -6.75 20.57 34.30
CA SER A 580 -7.94 20.26 35.12
C SER A 580 -8.62 18.98 34.65
N ASP A 581 -9.37 18.33 35.54
CA ASP A 581 -10.15 17.14 35.18
C ASP A 581 -11.10 17.41 34.01
N ARG A 582 -11.21 16.45 33.10
CA ARG A 582 -11.96 16.53 31.85
C ARG A 582 -13.13 15.58 31.86
N ALA A 583 -14.28 16.08 31.41
CA ALA A 583 -15.46 15.27 31.18
C ALA A 583 -15.49 14.89 29.70
N GLN A 584 -14.59 14.00 29.28
CA GLN A 584 -14.59 13.52 27.91
C GLN A 584 -15.75 12.54 27.66
N GLY A 585 -16.49 12.80 26.59
CA GLY A 585 -17.61 11.98 26.11
C GLY A 585 -17.18 10.85 25.19
N THR A 586 -18.06 10.45 24.29
CA THR A 586 -17.81 9.43 23.26
C THR A 586 -16.72 9.90 22.28
N CYS A 587 -15.87 8.98 21.80
CA CYS A 587 -14.94 9.32 20.71
C CYS A 587 -15.71 9.80 19.47
N GLY A 588 -15.37 10.99 18.96
CA GLY A 588 -16.07 11.65 17.85
C GLY A 588 -15.49 11.47 16.44
N GLY A 589 -14.63 10.47 16.19
CA GLY A 589 -14.02 10.22 14.87
C GLY A 589 -14.50 8.94 14.18
N SER A 590 -13.83 8.53 13.10
CA SER A 590 -14.32 7.51 12.13
C SER A 590 -14.59 6.10 12.70
N VAL A 591 -14.05 5.79 13.89
CA VAL A 591 -14.20 4.48 14.54
C VAL A 591 -15.15 4.53 15.73
N GLY A 592 -15.33 5.71 16.36
CA GLY A 592 -16.21 5.91 17.50
C GLY A 592 -15.97 4.96 18.68
N GLY A 593 -16.95 4.89 19.60
CA GLY A 593 -16.96 3.98 20.74
C GLY A 593 -17.20 4.68 22.07
N THR A 594 -17.78 3.95 23.02
CA THR A 594 -18.03 4.44 24.38
C THR A 594 -17.05 3.77 25.33
N LYS A 595 -16.33 4.59 26.10
CA LYS A 595 -15.47 4.11 27.20
C LYS A 595 -16.30 3.36 28.24
N GLY A 596 -15.74 2.27 28.79
CA GLY A 596 -16.43 1.41 29.75
C GLY A 596 -16.60 2.01 31.15
N PHE A 597 -15.91 3.11 31.45
CA PHE A 597 -15.91 3.74 32.76
C PHE A 597 -15.67 5.26 32.67
N SER A 598 -15.91 5.95 33.78
CA SER A 598 -15.73 7.40 33.88
C SER A 598 -14.48 7.73 34.69
N SER A 599 -13.68 8.67 34.17
CA SER A 599 -12.59 9.32 34.87
C SER A 599 -12.52 10.79 34.47
N GLY A 600 -11.70 11.56 35.20
CA GLY A 600 -11.37 12.95 34.88
C GLY A 600 -10.19 13.10 33.89
N ASN A 601 -9.75 12.02 33.25
CA ASN A 601 -8.60 12.02 32.35
C ASN A 601 -9.05 12.04 30.88
N HIS A 602 -8.09 12.29 29.99
CA HIS A 602 -8.32 12.06 28.57
C HIS A 602 -8.31 10.55 28.27
N PHE A 603 -9.20 10.05 27.44
CA PHE A 603 -9.28 8.66 27.02
C PHE A 603 -8.72 8.53 25.61
N GLY A 604 -7.74 7.65 25.42
CA GLY A 604 -7.27 7.19 24.12
C GLY A 604 -7.70 5.76 23.84
N ARG A 605 -7.62 5.36 22.57
CA ARG A 605 -7.88 4.00 22.10
C ARG A 605 -6.59 3.41 21.52
N CYS A 606 -6.19 2.26 22.01
CA CYS A 606 -4.98 1.56 21.56
C CYS A 606 -5.19 1.00 20.15
N GLY A 607 -4.21 1.19 19.26
CA GLY A 607 -4.30 0.85 17.83
C GLY A 607 -4.74 2.00 16.90
N TYR A 608 -4.93 3.22 17.44
CA TYR A 608 -5.53 4.34 16.70
C TYR A 608 -4.70 5.62 16.76
N ILE A 609 -5.06 6.59 15.91
CA ILE A 609 -4.67 7.98 16.08
C ILE A 609 -5.63 8.66 17.06
N ASN A 610 -5.09 9.14 18.17
CA ASN A 610 -5.81 9.81 19.22
C ASN A 610 -5.42 11.29 19.22
N VAL A 611 -6.39 12.20 19.08
CA VAL A 611 -6.14 13.64 19.01
C VAL A 611 -6.86 14.34 20.15
N PHE A 612 -6.07 15.07 20.92
CA PHE A 612 -6.49 15.83 22.09
C PHE A 612 -6.17 17.31 21.91
N GLU A 613 -6.91 18.16 22.58
CA GLU A 613 -6.55 19.58 22.73
C GLU A 613 -6.37 19.87 24.22
N PHE A 614 -5.24 20.50 24.53
CA PHE A 614 -4.86 20.78 25.91
C PHE A 614 -5.92 21.65 26.60
N ASN A 615 -6.31 21.28 27.81
CA ASN A 615 -7.35 21.93 28.60
C ASN A 615 -8.76 21.93 27.98
N SER A 616 -9.05 21.00 27.06
CA SER A 616 -10.34 20.91 26.38
C SER A 616 -11.03 19.57 26.65
N ASN A 617 -12.36 19.56 26.55
CA ASN A 617 -13.12 18.30 26.49
C ASN A 617 -13.14 17.72 25.06
N SER A 618 -12.53 18.39 24.07
CA SER A 618 -12.46 17.89 22.70
C SER A 618 -11.62 16.63 22.62
N PHE A 619 -12.17 15.63 21.94
CA PHE A 619 -11.54 14.35 21.70
C PHE A 619 -11.92 13.84 20.32
N LEU A 620 -10.93 13.45 19.55
CA LEU A 620 -11.11 12.80 18.27
C LEU A 620 -10.23 11.54 18.24
N CYS A 621 -10.84 10.36 18.09
CA CYS A 621 -10.12 9.13 17.74
C CYS A 621 -10.45 8.76 16.30
N CYS A 622 -9.43 8.71 15.46
CA CYS A 622 -9.56 8.50 14.03
C CYS A 622 -8.80 7.23 13.64
N TYR A 623 -9.41 6.46 12.74
CA TYR A 623 -8.82 5.36 11.97
C TYR A 623 -8.26 4.17 12.75
N ASN A 624 -8.74 2.99 12.38
CA ASN A 624 -8.40 1.69 12.97
C ASN A 624 -7.11 1.08 12.40
N ASP A 625 -6.44 1.81 11.50
CA ASP A 625 -5.42 1.19 10.68
C ASP A 625 -4.35 2.21 10.27
N LEU A 626 -3.39 2.39 11.17
CA LEU A 626 -2.16 3.14 10.91
C LEU A 626 -1.29 2.47 9.83
N SER A 627 -1.62 1.26 9.37
CA SER A 627 -0.99 0.61 8.21
C SER A 627 -1.49 1.14 6.85
N LEU A 628 -2.56 1.95 6.83
CA LEU A 628 -3.13 2.54 5.61
C LEU A 628 -2.65 3.98 5.32
N LEU A 629 -1.82 4.56 6.19
CA LEU A 629 -1.23 5.89 6.03
C LEU A 629 0.26 5.85 5.65
N GLU A 630 0.81 4.67 5.39
CA GLU A 630 2.15 4.43 4.82
C GLU A 630 2.05 3.88 3.39
#